data_AF-A0A0C3NXN5-F1
#
_entry.id   AF-A0A0C3NXN5-F1
#
_cell.length_a   1.000
_cell.length_b   1.000
_cell.length_c   1.000
_cell.angle_alpha   90.00
_cell.angle_beta   90.00
_cell.angle_gamma   90.00
#
_symmetry.space_group_name_H-M   'P 1'
#
loop_
_entity.id
_entity.type
_entity.pdbx_description
1 polymer ?
#
loop_
_entity_poly.entity_id
_entity_poly.type
_entity_poly.pdbx_seq_one_letter_code
_entity_poly.pdbx_strand_id
1 'polypeptide(L)'
;MILPAAEKWPQDLLRDKYVYKHWQEAFNTVMGAEGDTTQAVAGVEKLTQAALHHTRLTIKIPTHTDLPLLVALEEALSNSIKILKLCNQIIGLPPTIDKVLDPKDEQEIGESQYAFKGRDAEIVVAVQCELAIEQGEVVELDSDDEDQQTPLKLDYADLINMWETIKSVCMQVSDANSSLDLERLCHQFHGMLHCEELRNTHTQTKLEQYFIRK
;
A
#
# COMPACT_ATOMS: atom_id res chain seq x y z
N MET A 1 11.25 -30.66 45.16
CA MET A 1 10.11 -29.73 45.29
C MET A 1 9.78 -29.20 43.90
N ILE A 2 8.50 -29.05 43.56
CA ILE A 2 8.04 -28.61 42.22
C ILE A 2 7.55 -27.17 42.37
N LEU A 3 7.82 -26.30 41.38
CA LEU A 3 7.25 -24.95 41.28
C LEU A 3 6.00 -25.00 40.39
N PRO A 4 4.81 -25.26 40.94
CA PRO A 4 3.60 -25.41 40.12
C PRO A 4 3.28 -24.15 39.30
N ALA A 5 3.68 -22.96 39.77
CA ALA A 5 3.46 -21.71 39.02
C ALA A 5 4.37 -21.56 37.79
N ALA A 6 5.66 -21.90 37.92
CA ALA A 6 6.63 -21.81 36.82
C ALA A 6 6.44 -22.95 35.80
N GLU A 7 5.91 -24.09 36.25
CA GLU A 7 5.63 -25.24 35.38
C GLU A 7 4.34 -25.10 34.57
N LYS A 8 3.33 -24.40 35.13
CA LYS A 8 2.03 -24.24 34.48
C LYS A 8 2.11 -23.54 33.12
N TRP A 9 2.96 -22.52 33.00
CA TRP A 9 3.09 -21.76 31.76
C TRP A 9 3.60 -22.60 30.57
N PRO A 10 4.73 -23.33 30.67
CA PRO A 10 5.17 -24.22 29.58
C PRO A 10 4.23 -25.41 29.36
N GLN A 11 3.54 -25.90 30.40
CA GLN A 11 2.49 -26.91 30.25
C GLN A 11 1.30 -26.40 29.41
N ASP A 12 0.79 -25.20 29.72
CA ASP A 12 -0.34 -24.60 28.99
C ASP A 12 0.03 -24.27 27.54
N LEU A 13 1.27 -23.83 27.31
CA LEU A 13 1.78 -23.45 25.98
C LEU A 13 2.04 -24.67 25.08
N LEU A 14 2.66 -25.72 25.61
CA LEU A 14 3.09 -26.89 24.83
C LEU A 14 2.07 -28.03 24.84
N ARG A 15 1.13 -28.04 25.80
CA ARG A 15 0.07 -29.04 25.98
C ARG A 15 0.61 -30.47 25.85
N ASP A 16 0.16 -31.20 24.84
CA ASP A 16 0.49 -32.61 24.60
C ASP A 16 1.97 -32.83 24.25
N LYS A 17 2.72 -31.76 23.94
CA LYS A 17 4.16 -31.81 23.64
C LYS A 17 5.02 -31.52 24.87
N TYR A 18 4.41 -31.20 26.01
CA TYR A 18 5.14 -30.96 27.25
C TYR A 18 5.68 -32.27 27.83
N VAL A 19 7.00 -32.36 28.02
CA VAL A 19 7.65 -33.48 28.68
C VAL A 19 8.49 -32.94 29.82
N TYR A 20 8.04 -33.15 31.06
CA TYR A 20 8.70 -32.64 32.28
C TYR A 20 10.19 -32.97 32.34
N LYS A 21 10.58 -34.16 31.90
CA LYS A 21 11.99 -34.62 31.88
C LYS A 21 12.92 -33.69 31.10
N HIS A 22 12.42 -32.99 30.08
CA HIS A 22 13.20 -32.03 29.29
C HIS A 22 13.38 -30.68 30.01
N TRP A 23 12.52 -30.35 30.97
CA TRP A 23 12.53 -29.09 31.70
C TRP A 23 13.10 -29.20 33.10
N GLN A 24 13.23 -30.43 33.63
CA GLN A 24 13.67 -30.72 34.99
C GLN A 24 15.03 -30.07 35.33
N GLU A 25 16.01 -30.13 34.43
CA GLU A 25 17.33 -29.53 34.67
C GLU A 25 17.27 -28.00 34.75
N ALA A 26 16.46 -27.36 33.90
CA ALA A 26 16.24 -25.93 33.94
C ALA A 26 15.56 -25.50 35.25
N PHE A 27 14.49 -26.19 35.66
CA PHE A 27 13.81 -25.90 36.92
C PHE A 27 14.70 -26.11 38.14
N ASN A 28 15.47 -27.20 38.18
CA ASN A 28 16.40 -27.46 39.29
C ASN A 28 17.50 -26.39 39.37
N THR A 29 17.97 -25.88 38.23
CA THR A 29 18.99 -24.83 38.18
C THR A 29 18.46 -23.50 38.71
N VAL A 30 17.25 -23.12 38.30
CA VAL A 30 16.60 -21.89 38.79
C VAL A 30 16.28 -22.00 40.28
N MET A 31 15.80 -23.15 40.73
CA MET A 31 15.54 -23.41 42.16
C MET A 31 16.79 -23.39 43.01
N GLY A 32 17.87 -24.01 42.53
CA GLY A 32 19.14 -24.05 43.26
C GLY A 32 19.77 -22.67 43.45
N ALA A 33 19.42 -21.71 42.59
CA ALA A 33 19.90 -20.34 42.62
C ALA A 33 18.95 -19.36 43.32
N GLU A 34 17.87 -19.84 43.94
CA GLU A 34 16.90 -18.98 44.61
C GLU A 34 17.57 -18.16 45.73
N GLY A 35 17.60 -16.84 45.56
CA GLY A 35 18.23 -15.91 46.50
C GLY A 35 19.73 -15.65 46.29
N ASP A 36 20.37 -16.25 45.27
CA ASP A 36 21.76 -15.99 44.90
C ASP A 36 21.88 -15.63 43.42
N THR A 37 22.03 -14.32 43.16
CA THR A 37 22.18 -13.78 41.81
C THR A 37 23.40 -14.33 41.06
N THR A 38 24.46 -14.69 41.77
CA THR A 38 25.70 -15.22 41.18
C THR A 38 25.48 -16.63 40.67
N GLN A 39 24.81 -17.46 41.47
CA GLN A 39 24.42 -18.81 41.06
C GLN A 39 23.37 -18.79 39.96
N ALA A 40 22.47 -17.81 39.95
CA ALA A 40 21.47 -17.67 38.91
C ALA A 40 22.10 -17.39 37.54
N VAL A 41 23.07 -16.46 37.48
CA VAL A 41 23.80 -16.15 36.26
C VAL A 41 24.60 -17.36 35.76
N ALA A 42 25.34 -18.02 36.66
CA ALA A 42 26.10 -19.23 36.31
C ALA A 42 25.20 -20.38 35.84
N GLY A 43 24.03 -20.52 36.45
CA GLY A 43 23.01 -21.49 36.07
C GLY A 43 22.46 -21.23 34.66
N VAL A 44 22.12 -19.98 34.34
CA VAL A 44 21.64 -19.59 33.01
C VAL A 44 22.72 -19.80 31.95
N GLU A 45 23.97 -19.44 32.23
CA GLU A 45 25.09 -19.66 31.31
C GLU A 45 25.30 -21.15 31.01
N LYS A 46 25.23 -22.01 32.03
CA LYS A 46 25.31 -23.47 31.89
C LYS A 46 24.16 -24.03 31.03
N LEU A 47 22.93 -23.57 31.24
CA LEU A 47 21.78 -23.96 30.42
C LEU A 47 21.94 -23.49 28.97
N THR A 48 22.45 -22.28 28.76
CA THR A 48 22.72 -21.72 27.43
C THR A 48 23.77 -22.53 26.70
N GLN A 49 24.84 -22.92 27.39
CA GLN A 49 25.90 -23.76 26.82
C GLN A 49 25.38 -25.16 26.49
N ALA A 50 24.57 -25.77 27.36
CA ALA A 50 23.92 -27.05 27.06
C ALA A 50 23.02 -26.96 25.82
N ALA A 51 22.22 -25.89 25.70
CA ALA A 51 21.38 -25.64 24.53
C ALA A 51 22.18 -25.46 23.23
N LEU A 52 23.33 -24.79 23.29
CA LEU A 52 24.23 -24.60 22.13
C LEU A 52 24.87 -25.92 21.67
N HIS A 53 25.17 -26.83 22.60
CA HIS A 53 25.73 -28.15 22.26
C HIS A 53 24.70 -29.12 21.68
N HIS A 54 23.40 -28.83 21.79
CA HIS A 54 22.37 -29.50 21.01
C HIS A 54 22.34 -28.94 19.57
N THR A 55 23.42 -29.19 18.81
CA THR A 55 23.62 -28.83 17.38
C THR A 55 22.65 -29.53 16.40
N ARG A 56 21.59 -30.14 16.92
CA ARG A 56 20.45 -30.62 16.14
C ARG A 56 19.18 -30.16 16.82
N LEU A 57 18.86 -28.88 16.65
CA LEU A 57 17.48 -28.45 16.47
C LEU A 57 16.93 -29.24 15.28
N THR A 58 16.52 -30.49 15.54
CA THR A 58 15.71 -31.25 14.61
C THR A 58 14.34 -30.63 14.76
N ILE A 59 14.14 -29.49 14.11
CA ILE A 59 12.81 -28.94 13.91
C ILE A 59 12.12 -29.98 13.04
N LYS A 60 11.49 -30.96 13.69
CA LYS A 60 10.46 -31.76 13.06
C LYS A 60 9.30 -30.81 12.89
N ILE A 61 9.37 -29.98 11.85
CA ILE A 61 8.19 -29.36 11.28
C ILE A 61 7.29 -30.55 11.02
N PRO A 62 6.13 -30.67 11.71
CA PRO A 62 5.18 -31.69 11.35
C PRO A 62 4.93 -31.46 9.88
N THR A 63 5.21 -32.45 9.04
CA THR A 63 4.60 -32.50 7.72
C THR A 63 3.11 -32.56 7.99
N HIS A 64 2.47 -31.39 8.10
CA HIS A 64 1.03 -31.27 7.99
C HIS A 64 0.74 -31.56 6.52
N THR A 65 0.77 -32.85 6.20
CA THR A 65 -0.02 -33.42 5.13
C THR A 65 -1.46 -33.05 5.46
N ASP A 66 -2.08 -32.34 4.52
CA ASP A 66 -3.49 -31.94 4.51
C ASP A 66 -3.89 -30.92 5.59
N LEU A 67 -3.57 -29.65 5.35
CA LEU A 67 -4.32 -28.52 5.90
C LEU A 67 -5.33 -28.07 4.83
N PRO A 68 -6.62 -28.44 4.92
CA PRO A 68 -7.68 -27.88 4.08
C PRO A 68 -7.67 -26.34 4.04
N LEU A 69 -7.14 -25.73 5.10
CA LEU A 69 -6.91 -24.30 5.22
C LEU A 69 -5.93 -23.75 4.15
N LEU A 70 -4.90 -24.51 3.77
CA LEU A 70 -3.91 -24.07 2.79
C LEU A 70 -4.53 -24.02 1.38
N VAL A 71 -5.32 -25.04 1.04
CA VAL A 71 -6.07 -25.09 -0.23
C VAL A 71 -7.08 -23.95 -0.30
N ALA A 72 -7.84 -23.73 0.78
CA ALA A 72 -8.80 -22.62 0.85
C ALA A 72 -8.12 -21.25 0.74
N LEU A 73 -6.93 -21.09 1.33
CA LEU A 73 -6.14 -19.87 1.25
C LEU A 73 -5.59 -19.64 -0.16
N GLU A 74 -5.10 -20.69 -0.83
CA GLU A 74 -4.62 -20.65 -2.21
C GLU A 74 -5.74 -20.30 -3.19
N GLU A 75 -6.93 -20.86 -3.01
CA GLU A 75 -8.13 -20.50 -3.78
C GLU A 75 -8.55 -19.05 -3.53
N ALA A 76 -8.53 -18.58 -2.28
CA ALA A 76 -8.85 -17.19 -1.93
C ALA A 76 -7.86 -16.20 -2.56
N LEU A 77 -6.57 -16.52 -2.54
CA LEU A 77 -5.52 -15.72 -3.19
C LEU A 77 -5.73 -15.69 -4.71
N SER A 78 -5.98 -16.85 -5.32
CA SER A 78 -6.27 -16.97 -6.76
C SER A 78 -7.49 -16.15 -7.17
N ASN A 79 -8.55 -16.14 -6.35
CA ASN A 79 -9.74 -15.34 -6.61
C ASN A 79 -9.47 -13.83 -6.48
N SER A 80 -8.66 -13.43 -5.52
CA SER A 80 -8.26 -12.02 -5.34
C SER A 80 -7.50 -11.49 -6.57
N ILE A 81 -6.57 -12.28 -7.12
CA ILE A 81 -5.84 -11.95 -8.36
C ILE A 81 -6.81 -11.81 -9.54
N LYS A 82 -7.82 -12.69 -9.65
CA LYS A 82 -8.86 -12.58 -10.69
C LYS A 82 -9.69 -11.30 -10.56
N ILE A 83 -10.05 -10.92 -9.34
CA ILE A 83 -10.80 -9.67 -9.08
C ILE A 83 -9.97 -8.46 -9.48
N LEU A 84 -8.70 -8.40 -9.07
CA LEU A 84 -7.78 -7.32 -9.44
C LEU A 84 -7.65 -7.18 -10.96
N LYS A 85 -7.62 -8.31 -11.69
CA LYS A 85 -7.63 -8.33 -13.15
C LYS A 85 -8.93 -7.77 -13.73
N LEU A 86 -10.10 -8.14 -13.18
CA LEU A 86 -11.41 -7.66 -13.65
C LEU A 86 -11.57 -6.14 -13.44
N CYS A 87 -10.97 -5.61 -12.37
CA CYS A 87 -11.02 -4.18 -12.08
C CYS A 87 -10.06 -3.33 -12.92
N ASN A 88 -9.34 -3.91 -13.91
CA ASN A 88 -8.28 -3.24 -14.68
C ASN A 88 -7.22 -2.54 -13.81
N GLN A 89 -7.07 -2.95 -12.54
CA GLN A 89 -6.09 -2.37 -11.62
C GLN A 89 -4.67 -2.93 -11.84
N ILE A 90 -4.53 -3.94 -12.71
CA ILE A 90 -3.24 -4.47 -13.15
C ILE A 90 -3.02 -4.03 -14.59
N ILE A 91 -2.07 -3.12 -14.79
CA ILE A 91 -1.59 -2.77 -16.13
C ILE A 91 -0.63 -3.90 -16.57
N GLY A 92 -1.02 -4.67 -17.57
CA GLY A 92 -0.19 -5.73 -18.17
C GLY A 92 -0.64 -7.17 -17.85
N LEU A 93 0.28 -8.13 -18.02
CA LEU A 93 -0.01 -9.55 -17.82
C LEU A 93 -0.17 -9.86 -16.32
N PRO A 94 -1.29 -10.47 -15.88
CA PRO A 94 -1.50 -10.82 -14.48
C PRO A 94 -0.40 -11.76 -13.96
N PRO A 95 0.15 -11.52 -12.76
CA PRO A 95 1.11 -12.43 -12.15
C PRO A 95 0.44 -13.76 -11.80
N THR A 96 1.18 -14.85 -11.97
CA THR A 96 0.77 -16.19 -11.50
C THR A 96 1.00 -16.31 -10.00
N ILE A 97 0.31 -17.27 -9.35
CA ILE A 97 0.45 -17.48 -7.90
C ILE A 97 1.90 -17.75 -7.48
N ASP A 98 2.64 -18.52 -8.29
CA ASP A 98 4.05 -18.79 -8.05
C ASP A 98 4.90 -17.52 -8.05
N LYS A 99 4.59 -16.55 -8.93
CA LYS A 99 5.30 -15.26 -8.97
C LYS A 99 4.97 -14.35 -7.79
N VAL A 100 3.80 -14.54 -7.16
CA VAL A 100 3.40 -13.80 -5.96
C VAL A 100 4.03 -14.42 -4.72
N LEU A 101 4.16 -15.75 -4.68
CA LEU A 101 4.77 -16.49 -3.58
C LEU A 101 6.30 -16.45 -3.61
N ASP A 102 6.88 -16.38 -4.81
CA ASP A 102 8.32 -16.24 -5.04
C ASP A 102 8.56 -15.00 -5.91
N PRO A 103 8.44 -13.78 -5.34
CA PRO A 103 8.75 -12.58 -6.08
C PRO A 103 10.23 -12.61 -6.45
N LYS A 104 10.55 -12.24 -7.70
CA LYS A 104 11.95 -11.99 -8.06
C LYS A 104 12.48 -10.86 -7.19
N ASP A 105 13.74 -11.00 -6.76
CA ASP A 105 14.45 -9.92 -6.08
C ASP A 105 14.26 -8.62 -6.83
N GLU A 106 13.96 -7.55 -6.09
CA GLU A 106 13.78 -6.22 -6.65
C GLU A 106 15.05 -5.84 -7.41
N GLN A 107 14.92 -5.75 -8.74
CA GLN A 107 16.02 -5.30 -9.57
C GLN A 107 16.19 -3.80 -9.32
N GLU A 108 17.35 -3.40 -8.82
CA GLU A 108 17.73 -1.99 -8.73
C GLU A 108 17.66 -1.41 -10.14
N ILE A 109 16.61 -0.63 -10.39
CA ILE A 109 16.51 0.21 -11.56
C ILE A 109 17.66 1.19 -11.40
N GLY A 110 18.64 1.16 -12.32
CA GLY A 110 19.85 1.99 -12.25
C GLY A 110 19.55 3.49 -12.32
N GLU A 111 20.40 4.30 -12.94
CA GLU A 111 20.05 5.70 -13.19
C GLU A 111 18.83 5.77 -14.13
N SER A 112 17.64 5.86 -13.53
CA SER A 112 16.42 6.07 -14.28
C SER A 112 16.46 7.48 -14.88
N GLN A 113 15.80 7.66 -16.01
CA GLN A 113 15.65 9.00 -16.62
C GLN A 113 14.85 9.96 -15.71
N TYR A 114 14.21 9.40 -14.67
CA TYR A 114 13.46 10.06 -13.61
C TYR A 114 14.23 10.08 -12.28
N ALA A 115 15.56 9.92 -12.32
CA ALA A 115 16.41 10.05 -11.14
C ALA A 115 16.56 11.55 -10.81
N PHE A 116 15.56 12.11 -10.14
CA PHE A 116 15.55 13.49 -9.68
C PHE A 116 16.48 13.64 -8.46
N LYS A 117 17.76 13.93 -8.72
CA LYS A 117 18.80 14.09 -7.67
C LYS A 117 18.47 15.28 -6.75
N GLY A 118 17.77 16.28 -7.26
CA GLY A 118 17.23 17.43 -6.53
C GLY A 118 15.89 17.16 -5.82
N ARG A 119 15.45 15.90 -5.73
CA ARG A 119 14.18 15.48 -5.12
C ARG A 119 12.99 16.25 -5.72
N ASP A 120 12.17 16.84 -4.88
CA ASP A 120 10.88 17.43 -5.24
C ASP A 120 11.03 18.66 -6.16
N ALA A 121 12.13 19.42 -6.06
CA ALA A 121 12.31 20.63 -6.85
C ALA A 121 12.51 20.32 -8.34
N GLU A 122 13.30 19.30 -8.66
CA GLU A 122 13.52 18.87 -10.05
C GLU A 122 12.27 18.20 -10.63
N ILE A 123 11.50 17.48 -9.80
CA ILE A 123 10.21 16.91 -10.19
C ILE A 123 9.23 18.02 -10.58
N VAL A 124 9.10 19.06 -9.76
CA VAL A 124 8.20 20.19 -10.03
C VAL A 124 8.57 20.90 -11.32
N VAL A 125 9.86 21.15 -11.57
CA VAL A 125 10.32 21.79 -12.80
C VAL A 125 10.04 20.92 -14.02
N ALA A 126 10.29 19.62 -13.95
CA ALA A 126 10.01 18.71 -15.06
C ALA A 126 8.51 18.65 -15.41
N VAL A 127 7.65 18.55 -14.39
CA VAL A 127 6.19 18.55 -14.58
C VAL A 127 5.69 19.88 -15.15
N GLN A 128 6.25 21.00 -14.71
CA GLN A 128 5.91 22.32 -15.26
C GLN A 128 6.33 22.45 -16.73
N CYS A 129 7.52 21.96 -17.09
CA CYS A 129 7.96 21.95 -18.49
C CYS A 129 7.06 21.06 -19.37
N GLU A 130 6.68 19.88 -18.89
CA GLU A 130 5.81 18.96 -19.64
C GLU A 130 4.41 19.56 -19.85
N LEU A 131 3.85 20.21 -18.81
CA LEU A 131 2.59 20.93 -18.89
C LEU A 131 2.65 22.12 -19.87
N ALA A 132 3.74 22.88 -19.89
CA ALA A 132 3.92 23.98 -20.82
C ALA A 132 3.97 23.49 -22.28
N ILE A 133 4.64 22.36 -22.53
CA ILE A 133 4.68 21.73 -23.85
C ILE A 133 3.29 21.22 -24.28
N GLU A 134 2.54 20.55 -23.39
CA GLU A 134 1.18 20.08 -23.69
C GLU A 134 0.20 21.22 -23.95
N GLN A 135 0.36 22.36 -23.28
CA GLN A 135 -0.45 23.55 -23.49
C GLN A 135 -0.09 24.31 -24.77
N GLY A 136 0.89 23.82 -25.54
CA GLY A 136 1.33 24.45 -26.79
C GLY A 136 2.11 25.74 -26.58
N GLU A 137 2.60 25.99 -25.35
CA GLU A 137 3.46 27.12 -25.04
C GLU A 137 4.86 26.80 -25.57
N VAL A 138 5.07 27.16 -26.84
CA VAL A 138 6.42 27.18 -27.43
C VAL A 138 7.22 28.17 -26.60
N VAL A 139 8.25 27.69 -25.91
CA VAL A 139 9.25 28.55 -25.28
C VAL A 139 10.01 29.25 -26.41
N GLU A 140 9.45 30.37 -26.86
CA GLU A 140 10.09 31.31 -27.78
C GLU A 140 10.83 32.35 -26.94
N LEU A 141 12.14 32.37 -27.12
CA LEU A 141 13.05 33.37 -26.56
C LEU A 141 12.65 34.76 -27.05
N ASP A 142 12.43 35.68 -26.10
CA ASP A 142 12.31 37.14 -26.27
C ASP A 142 11.75 37.61 -27.62
N SER A 143 10.42 37.77 -27.67
CA SER A 143 9.86 38.84 -28.49
C SER A 143 8.67 39.48 -27.76
N ASP A 144 8.93 40.70 -27.34
CA ASP A 144 7.98 41.75 -27.00
C ASP A 144 6.90 41.86 -28.09
N ASP A 145 5.67 41.43 -27.79
CA ASP A 145 4.47 42.05 -28.36
C ASP A 145 3.27 41.79 -27.44
N GLU A 146 2.75 42.90 -26.93
CA GLU A 146 1.57 43.04 -26.09
C GLU A 146 0.31 42.62 -26.85
N ASP A 147 -0.24 41.46 -26.53
CA ASP A 147 -1.66 41.18 -26.68
C ASP A 147 -2.16 40.34 -25.50
N GLN A 148 -2.39 41.03 -24.38
CA GLN A 148 -3.13 40.48 -23.25
C GLN A 148 -4.60 40.26 -23.66
N GLN A 149 -4.89 39.13 -24.29
CA GLN A 149 -6.24 38.56 -24.20
C GLN A 149 -6.47 38.16 -22.75
N THR A 150 -7.08 39.06 -21.97
CA THR A 150 -7.61 38.72 -20.65
C THR A 150 -8.45 37.45 -20.77
N PRO A 151 -8.06 36.34 -20.11
CA PRO A 151 -8.86 35.12 -20.12
C PRO A 151 -10.24 35.47 -19.56
N LEU A 152 -11.30 35.15 -20.31
CA LEU A 152 -12.65 35.24 -19.77
C LEU A 152 -12.68 34.39 -18.50
N LYS A 153 -12.77 35.03 -17.33
CA LYS A 153 -13.08 34.35 -16.07
C LYS A 153 -14.55 33.94 -16.13
N LEU A 154 -14.85 32.89 -16.89
CA LEU A 154 -16.13 32.22 -16.80
C LEU A 154 -16.20 31.54 -15.44
N ASP A 155 -17.21 31.88 -14.64
CA ASP A 155 -17.46 31.21 -13.39
C ASP A 155 -17.87 29.75 -13.67
N TYR A 156 -17.46 28.83 -12.81
CA TYR A 156 -17.72 27.40 -12.98
C TYR A 156 -19.23 27.09 -12.96
N ALA A 157 -19.99 27.87 -12.18
CA ALA A 157 -21.45 27.83 -12.20
C ALA A 157 -22.03 28.20 -13.57
N ASP A 158 -21.43 29.17 -14.27
CA ASP A 158 -21.88 29.58 -15.60
C ASP A 158 -21.58 28.52 -16.66
N LEU A 159 -20.43 27.84 -16.56
CA LEU A 159 -20.08 26.69 -17.41
C LEU A 159 -21.07 25.53 -17.24
N ILE A 160 -21.44 25.19 -16.01
CA ILE A 160 -22.41 24.14 -15.73
C ILE A 160 -23.79 24.50 -16.30
N ASN A 161 -24.27 25.72 -16.05
CA ASN A 161 -25.58 26.17 -16.53
C ASN A 161 -25.67 26.17 -18.07
N MET A 162 -24.61 26.64 -18.74
CA MET A 162 -24.53 26.62 -20.19
C MET A 162 -24.57 25.19 -20.73
N TRP A 163 -23.87 24.27 -20.06
CA TRP A 163 -23.82 22.87 -20.45
C TRP A 163 -25.16 22.15 -20.25
N GLU A 164 -25.84 22.39 -19.13
CA GLU A 164 -27.20 21.88 -18.90
C GLU A 164 -28.18 22.38 -19.97
N THR A 165 -28.04 23.64 -20.38
CA THR A 165 -28.85 24.23 -21.45
C THR A 165 -28.60 23.52 -22.79
N ILE A 166 -27.34 23.33 -23.18
CA ILE A 166 -26.97 22.61 -24.41
C ILE A 166 -27.50 21.17 -24.37
N LYS A 167 -27.31 20.46 -23.26
CA LYS A 167 -27.82 19.09 -23.06
C LYS A 167 -29.33 19.02 -23.25
N SER A 168 -30.08 19.97 -22.69
CA SER A 168 -31.53 20.03 -22.82
C SER A 168 -32.00 20.26 -24.27
N VAL A 169 -31.29 21.12 -25.01
CA VAL A 169 -31.62 21.44 -26.41
C VAL A 169 -31.31 20.25 -27.31
N CYS A 170 -30.16 19.59 -27.11
CA CYS A 170 -29.81 18.44 -27.92
C CYS A 170 -30.73 17.24 -27.64
N MET A 171 -31.17 17.03 -26.40
CA MET A 171 -32.18 16.00 -26.08
C MET A 171 -33.53 16.24 -26.79
N GLN A 172 -33.86 17.49 -27.13
CA GLN A 172 -35.09 17.83 -27.86
C GLN A 172 -34.96 17.72 -29.39
N VAL A 173 -33.73 17.79 -29.92
CA VAL A 173 -33.47 17.88 -31.37
C VAL A 173 -32.88 16.59 -31.96
N SER A 174 -32.27 15.73 -31.14
CA SER A 174 -31.51 14.57 -31.61
C SER A 174 -32.32 13.28 -31.77
N ASP A 175 -31.90 12.44 -32.73
CA ASP A 175 -32.32 11.05 -32.91
C ASP A 175 -31.70 10.16 -31.80
N ALA A 176 -32.33 9.02 -31.49
CA ALA A 176 -31.93 8.09 -30.44
C ALA A 176 -30.44 7.69 -30.50
N ASN A 177 -29.84 7.60 -31.68
CA ASN A 177 -28.41 7.28 -31.82
C ASN A 177 -27.48 8.47 -31.52
N SER A 178 -27.87 9.70 -31.85
CA SER A 178 -27.09 10.91 -31.57
C SER A 178 -27.19 11.34 -30.10
N SER A 179 -28.26 10.92 -29.41
CA SER A 179 -28.44 11.12 -27.96
C SER A 179 -27.40 10.37 -27.12
N LEU A 180 -27.04 9.13 -27.49
CA LEU A 180 -26.07 8.32 -26.73
C LEU A 180 -24.64 8.85 -26.79
N ASP A 181 -24.18 9.30 -27.96
CA ASP A 181 -22.84 9.89 -28.11
C ASP A 181 -22.73 11.21 -27.35
N LEU A 182 -23.81 12.01 -27.34
CA LEU A 182 -23.89 13.22 -26.54
C LEU A 182 -23.85 12.91 -25.04
N GLU A 183 -24.60 11.93 -24.55
CA GLU A 183 -24.54 11.54 -23.14
C GLU A 183 -23.14 11.10 -22.74
N ARG A 184 -22.43 10.35 -23.59
CA ARG A 184 -21.04 9.96 -23.33
C ARG A 184 -20.13 11.19 -23.21
N LEU A 185 -20.24 12.15 -24.13
CA LEU A 185 -19.48 13.39 -24.10
C LEU A 185 -19.81 14.23 -22.86
N CYS A 186 -21.09 14.30 -22.47
CA CYS A 186 -21.51 14.99 -21.25
C CYS A 186 -20.86 14.38 -20.00
N HIS A 187 -20.85 13.06 -19.87
CA HIS A 187 -20.24 12.40 -18.72
C HIS A 187 -18.72 12.61 -18.67
N GLN A 188 -18.05 12.57 -19.83
CA GLN A 188 -16.61 12.83 -19.92
C GLN A 188 -16.28 14.28 -19.52
N PHE A 189 -17.05 15.24 -20.03
CA PHE A 189 -16.85 16.65 -19.71
C PHE A 189 -17.13 16.96 -18.24
N HIS A 190 -18.21 16.42 -17.66
CA HIS A 190 -18.47 16.55 -16.22
C HIS A 190 -17.35 15.92 -15.37
N GLY A 191 -16.84 14.76 -15.78
CA GLY A 191 -15.69 14.14 -15.11
C GLY A 191 -14.45 15.01 -15.16
N MET A 192 -14.17 15.61 -16.32
CA MET A 192 -13.04 16.53 -16.49
C MET A 192 -13.18 17.78 -15.62
N LEU A 193 -14.35 18.43 -15.64
CA LEU A 193 -14.64 19.60 -14.82
C LEU A 193 -14.50 19.30 -13.32
N HIS A 194 -15.01 18.17 -12.85
CA HIS A 194 -14.88 17.77 -11.46
C HIS A 194 -13.42 17.45 -11.08
N CYS A 195 -12.64 16.85 -11.97
CA CYS A 195 -11.21 16.64 -11.76
C CYS A 195 -10.45 17.98 -11.69
N GLU A 196 -10.81 18.94 -12.54
CA GLU A 196 -10.22 20.28 -12.56
C GLU A 196 -10.60 21.07 -11.30
N GLU A 197 -11.84 20.99 -10.85
CA GLU A 197 -12.31 21.55 -9.58
C GLU A 197 -11.54 20.96 -8.39
N LEU A 198 -11.33 19.63 -8.35
CA LEU A 198 -10.53 18.99 -7.31
C LEU A 198 -9.06 19.45 -7.35
N ARG A 199 -8.48 19.65 -8.55
CA ARG A 199 -7.11 20.18 -8.70
C ARG A 199 -7.01 21.63 -8.24
N ASN A 200 -8.00 22.46 -8.55
CA ASN A 200 -8.02 23.89 -8.24
C ASN A 200 -8.42 24.17 -6.77
N THR A 201 -9.26 23.33 -6.17
CA THR A 201 -9.64 23.42 -4.75
C THR A 201 -8.63 22.77 -3.80
N HIS A 202 -7.68 21.98 -4.32
CA HIS A 202 -6.52 21.48 -3.58
C HIS A 202 -5.46 22.56 -3.28
N THR A 203 -5.89 23.74 -2.81
CA THR A 203 -5.20 24.34 -1.68
C THR A 203 -5.26 23.34 -0.53
N GLN A 204 -4.15 22.66 -0.27
CA GLN A 204 -3.92 21.85 0.92
C GLN A 204 -4.56 22.56 2.13
N THR A 205 -5.65 22.01 2.66
CA THR A 205 -6.19 22.48 3.93
C THR A 205 -5.11 22.15 4.96
N LYS A 206 -4.27 23.14 5.29
CA LYS A 206 -3.26 22.99 6.34
C LYS A 206 -3.97 22.48 7.58
N LEU A 207 -3.38 21.49 8.25
CA LEU A 207 -3.92 20.85 9.46
C LEU A 207 -4.41 21.88 10.49
N GLU A 208 -3.80 23.06 10.51
CA GLU A 208 -4.14 24.23 11.32
C GLU A 208 -5.58 24.75 11.13
N GLN A 209 -6.17 24.62 9.94
CA GLN A 209 -7.56 25.06 9.69
C GLN A 209 -8.61 24.20 10.41
N TYR A 210 -8.26 22.96 10.79
CA TYR A 210 -9.14 22.09 11.58
C TYR A 210 -9.15 22.46 13.08
N PHE A 211 -8.12 23.13 13.59
CA PHE A 211 -8.01 23.45 15.03
C PHE A 211 -8.61 24.82 15.42
N ILE A 212 -9.10 25.61 14.47
CA ILE A 212 -9.65 26.95 14.74
C ILE A 212 -11.14 26.93 15.12
N ARG A 213 -11.85 25.80 14.96
CA ARG A 213 -13.22 25.68 15.49
C ARG A 213 -13.20 25.33 16.98
N LYS A 214 -13.14 26.35 17.83
CA LYS A 214 -13.67 26.33 19.21
C LYS A 214 -15.08 26.86 19.24
#